data_AF-A0A512UNG8-F1
#
_entry.id   AF-A0A512UNG8-F1
#
_cell.length_a   1.000
_cell.length_b   1.000
_cell.length_c   1.000
_cell.angle_alpha   90.00
_cell.angle_beta   90.00
_cell.angle_gamma   90.00
#
_symmetry.space_group_name_H-M   'P 1'
#
loop_
_entity.id
_entity.type
_entity.pdbx_description
1 polymer ?
#
loop_
_entity_poly.entity_id
_entity_poly.type
_entity_poly.pdbx_seq_one_letter_code
_entity_poly.pdbx_strand_id
1 'polypeptide(L)'
;MENFTESFAKAKSSVSGTLSQLYSRIQHHIPEEVEQSVRHYIDALSNTSKEDLLNEVRGLQITPATVTLALLAVPTLLWAGRLVGGSHTPNAAGEGKSKTKKKKQTKAQKANKEIQKILDFVEETYVPQIDSYIENYADLSEEDQAYKYKYFEEMLLKELMNLDNVDVAGNDVLRENRKKVIRFIQDHQKRLDIFRKEN
;
A
#
# COMPACT_ATOMS: atom_id res chain seq x y z
N MET A 1 -9.11 30.75 -6.43
CA MET A 1 -8.33 29.56 -6.87
C MET A 1 -7.15 29.92 -7.78
N GLU A 2 -6.99 31.19 -8.21
CA GLU A 2 -5.92 31.64 -9.11
C GLU A 2 -4.52 31.67 -8.46
N ASN A 3 -4.44 31.94 -7.15
CA ASN A 3 -3.16 31.95 -6.42
C ASN A 3 -2.48 30.58 -6.38
N PHE A 4 -3.25 29.49 -6.40
CA PHE A 4 -2.71 28.13 -6.41
C PHE A 4 -2.14 27.78 -7.80
N THR A 5 -2.75 28.27 -8.87
CA THR A 5 -2.31 27.98 -10.24
C THR A 5 -1.01 28.68 -10.60
N GLU A 6 -0.80 29.92 -10.17
CA GLU A 6 0.49 30.60 -10.35
C GLU A 6 1.57 29.97 -9.47
N SER A 7 1.25 29.66 -8.21
CA SER A 7 2.18 28.99 -7.30
C SER A 7 2.59 27.60 -7.81
N PHE A 8 1.64 26.86 -8.41
CA PHE A 8 1.90 25.54 -8.98
C PHE A 8 2.68 25.60 -10.29
N ALA A 9 2.35 26.52 -11.19
CA ALA A 9 3.12 26.71 -12.43
C ALA A 9 4.57 27.15 -12.13
N LYS A 10 4.74 28.05 -11.14
CA LYS A 10 6.04 28.51 -10.66
C LYS A 10 6.80 27.41 -9.91
N ALA A 11 6.11 26.58 -9.13
CA ALA A 11 6.70 25.41 -8.49
C ALA A 11 7.12 24.35 -9.53
N LYS A 12 6.29 24.08 -10.56
CA LYS A 12 6.60 23.16 -11.66
C LYS A 12 7.86 23.57 -12.40
N SER A 13 7.96 24.83 -12.80
CA SER A 13 9.15 25.33 -13.51
C SER A 13 10.39 25.36 -12.60
N SER A 14 10.23 25.70 -11.32
CA SER A 14 11.34 25.72 -10.36
C SER A 14 11.85 24.32 -10.02
N VAL A 15 10.95 23.35 -9.85
CA VAL A 15 11.28 21.95 -9.54
C VAL A 15 11.90 21.26 -10.75
N SER A 16 11.34 21.45 -11.94
CA SER A 16 11.96 20.95 -13.17
C SER A 16 13.36 21.55 -13.38
N GLY A 17 13.50 22.87 -13.20
CA GLY A 17 14.79 23.55 -13.31
C GLY A 17 15.82 23.08 -12.28
N THR A 18 15.43 22.90 -11.01
CA THR A 18 16.34 22.40 -9.97
C THR A 18 16.70 20.93 -10.16
N LEU A 19 15.77 20.10 -10.63
CA LEU A 19 16.06 18.71 -11.00
C LEU A 19 17.03 18.63 -12.18
N SER A 20 16.83 19.43 -13.23
CA SER A 20 17.77 19.49 -14.36
C SER A 20 19.15 20.01 -13.94
N GLN A 21 19.21 21.00 -13.04
CA GLN A 21 20.47 21.50 -12.49
C GLN A 21 21.18 20.46 -11.61
N LEU A 22 20.47 19.77 -10.72
CA LEU A 22 21.01 18.68 -9.92
C LEU A 22 21.50 17.53 -10.79
N TYR A 23 20.73 17.19 -11.81
CA TYR A 23 21.07 16.16 -12.78
C TYR A 23 22.36 16.50 -13.54
N SER A 24 22.51 17.73 -14.06
CA SER A 24 23.75 18.18 -14.70
C SER A 24 24.97 18.14 -13.78
N ARG A 25 24.75 18.21 -12.45
CA ARG A 25 25.80 18.18 -11.44
C ARG A 25 26.23 16.76 -11.02
N ILE A 26 25.36 15.77 -11.21
CA ILE A 26 25.59 14.36 -10.78
C ILE A 26 25.83 13.45 -12.00
N GLN A 27 25.85 14.01 -13.21
CA GLN A 27 25.98 13.34 -14.51
C GLN A 27 27.17 12.35 -14.62
N HIS A 28 28.21 12.48 -13.78
CA HIS A 28 29.39 11.62 -13.84
C HIS A 28 29.35 10.37 -12.94
N HIS A 29 28.32 10.18 -12.09
CA HIS A 29 28.27 9.08 -11.10
C HIS A 29 26.96 8.26 -11.14
N ILE A 30 26.12 8.45 -12.15
CA ILE A 30 24.82 7.76 -12.23
C ILE A 30 24.87 6.71 -13.35
N PRO A 31 24.51 5.44 -13.08
CA PRO A 31 24.36 4.40 -14.10
C PRO A 31 23.31 4.77 -15.16
N GLU A 32 23.53 4.44 -16.44
CA GLU A 32 22.63 4.82 -17.54
C GLU A 32 21.16 4.37 -17.38
N GLU A 33 20.91 3.28 -16.66
CA GLU A 33 19.56 2.79 -16.36
C GLU A 33 18.76 3.79 -15.50
N VAL A 34 19.44 4.48 -14.59
CA VAL A 34 18.84 5.51 -13.73
C VAL A 34 18.61 6.80 -14.53
N GLU A 35 19.42 7.05 -15.55
CA GLU A 35 19.30 8.22 -16.40
C GLU A 35 17.98 8.23 -17.18
N GLN A 36 17.63 7.09 -17.78
CA GLN A 36 16.41 6.94 -18.58
C GLN A 36 15.16 7.06 -17.70
N SER A 37 15.16 6.44 -16.51
CA SER A 37 14.03 6.52 -15.58
C SER A 37 13.78 7.95 -15.07
N VAL A 38 14.84 8.72 -14.82
CA VAL A 38 14.74 10.13 -14.41
C VAL A 38 14.20 11.00 -15.56
N ARG A 39 14.65 10.78 -16.80
CA ARG A 39 14.11 11.51 -17.96
C ARG A 39 12.63 11.22 -18.19
N HIS A 40 12.23 9.96 -18.12
CA HIS A 40 10.82 9.57 -18.19
C HIS A 40 9.99 10.18 -17.06
N TYR A 41 10.56 10.30 -15.87
CA TYR A 41 9.90 10.95 -14.74
C TYR A 41 9.69 12.46 -14.98
N ILE A 42 10.70 13.14 -15.53
CA ILE A 42 10.63 14.57 -15.88
C ILE A 42 9.61 14.81 -17.00
N ASP A 43 9.60 13.97 -18.04
CA ASP A 43 8.67 14.08 -19.15
C ASP A 43 7.22 13.73 -18.76
N ALA A 44 7.04 12.76 -17.85
CA ALA A 44 5.71 12.47 -17.30
C ALA A 44 5.18 13.67 -16.51
N LEU A 45 6.02 14.28 -15.66
CA LEU A 45 5.66 15.44 -14.84
C LEU A 45 5.38 16.70 -15.67
N SER A 46 6.09 16.88 -16.79
CA SER A 46 5.89 18.03 -17.68
C SER A 46 4.57 17.94 -18.45
N ASN A 47 4.10 16.73 -18.75
CA ASN A 47 2.89 16.49 -19.54
C ASN A 47 1.61 16.28 -18.69
N THR A 48 1.71 16.06 -17.38
CA THR A 48 0.50 15.89 -16.53
C THR A 48 -0.32 17.19 -16.42
N SER A 49 -1.62 17.10 -16.71
CA SER A 49 -2.60 18.19 -16.58
C SER A 49 -3.24 18.25 -15.18
N LYS A 50 -3.99 19.32 -14.87
CA LYS A 50 -4.61 19.49 -13.54
C LYS A 50 -5.77 18.52 -13.33
N GLU A 51 -6.48 18.26 -14.41
CA GLU A 51 -7.70 17.46 -14.51
C GLU A 51 -7.35 16.00 -14.34
N ASP A 52 -6.23 15.57 -14.94
CA ASP A 52 -5.66 14.24 -14.74
C ASP A 52 -5.21 14.08 -13.28
N LEU A 53 -4.48 15.04 -12.72
CA LEU A 53 -4.08 15.01 -11.30
C LEU A 53 -5.25 14.92 -10.32
N LEU A 54 -6.32 15.68 -10.54
CA LEU A 54 -7.49 15.65 -9.66
C LEU A 54 -8.24 14.31 -9.76
N ASN A 55 -8.29 13.74 -10.97
CA ASN A 55 -8.86 12.41 -11.18
C ASN A 55 -7.96 11.30 -10.61
N GLU A 56 -6.64 11.45 -10.70
CA GLU A 56 -5.64 10.52 -10.16
C GLU A 56 -5.62 10.55 -8.63
N VAL A 57 -5.67 11.73 -8.02
CA VAL A 57 -5.76 11.89 -6.55
C VAL A 57 -7.09 11.36 -6.03
N ARG A 58 -8.19 11.54 -6.76
CA ARG A 58 -9.49 10.95 -6.41
C ARG A 58 -9.52 9.43 -6.62
N GLY A 59 -8.82 8.95 -7.64
CA GLY A 59 -8.69 7.54 -7.99
C GLY A 59 -7.59 6.79 -7.24
N LEU A 60 -6.81 7.48 -6.39
CA LEU A 60 -5.64 6.94 -5.69
C LEU A 60 -4.61 6.28 -6.63
N GLN A 61 -4.46 6.82 -7.83
CA GLN A 61 -3.47 6.32 -8.78
C GLN A 61 -2.07 6.84 -8.41
N ILE A 62 -1.10 5.91 -8.40
CA ILE A 62 0.30 6.21 -8.07
C ILE A 62 1.00 6.62 -9.36
N THR A 63 0.93 7.92 -9.67
CA THR A 63 1.60 8.56 -10.82
C THR A 63 2.78 9.40 -10.31
N PRO A 64 3.85 9.60 -11.12
CA PRO A 64 4.95 10.54 -10.81
C PRO A 64 4.50 11.86 -10.19
N ALA A 65 3.48 12.51 -10.77
CA ALA A 65 2.97 13.79 -10.31
C ALA A 65 2.36 13.74 -8.89
N THR A 66 1.61 12.68 -8.57
CA THR A 66 1.04 12.42 -7.23
C THR A 66 2.13 12.18 -6.18
N VAL A 67 3.20 11.46 -6.54
CA VAL A 67 4.34 11.20 -5.65
C VAL A 67 5.10 12.49 -5.32
N THR A 68 5.39 13.33 -6.32
CA THR A 68 5.98 14.66 -6.08
C THR A 68 5.10 15.54 -5.20
N LEU A 69 3.78 15.52 -5.42
CA LEU A 69 2.85 16.32 -4.63
C LEU A 69 2.81 15.83 -3.18
N ALA A 70 2.83 14.53 -2.92
CA ALA A 70 2.91 13.96 -1.58
C ALA A 70 4.25 14.31 -0.89
N LEU A 71 5.37 14.17 -1.61
CA LEU A 71 6.71 14.49 -1.11
C LEU A 71 6.88 15.97 -0.79
N LEU A 72 6.18 16.88 -1.49
CA LEU A 72 6.20 18.31 -1.19
C LEU A 72 5.17 18.70 -0.11
N ALA A 73 3.96 18.13 -0.15
CA ALA A 73 2.86 18.48 0.75
C ALA A 73 3.09 18.01 2.19
N VAL A 74 3.64 16.81 2.38
CA VAL A 74 3.88 16.24 3.73
C VAL A 74 4.86 17.11 4.54
N PRO A 75 6.07 17.45 4.05
CA PRO A 75 7.00 18.28 4.80
C PRO A 75 6.53 19.73 4.95
N THR A 76 5.82 20.30 3.96
CA THR A 76 5.26 21.66 4.08
C THR A 76 4.15 21.71 5.14
N LEU A 77 3.28 20.71 5.22
CA LEU A 77 2.26 20.60 6.28
C LEU A 77 2.88 20.37 7.66
N LEU A 78 3.94 19.57 7.77
CA LEU A 78 4.66 19.35 9.03
C LEU A 78 5.36 20.62 9.52
N TRP A 79 5.93 21.42 8.63
CA TRP A 79 6.51 22.71 8.97
C TRP A 79 5.47 23.78 9.31
N ALA A 80 4.38 23.87 8.53
CA ALA A 80 3.28 24.78 8.81
C ALA A 80 2.57 24.45 10.14
N GLY A 81 2.41 23.16 10.46
CA GLY A 81 1.85 22.69 11.73
C GLY A 81 2.71 23.02 12.95
N ARG A 82 4.04 23.18 12.76
CA ARG A 82 4.96 23.60 13.83
C ARG A 82 5.03 25.12 14.02
N LEU A 83 4.71 25.92 13.00
CA LEU A 83 4.77 27.38 13.06
C LEU A 83 3.49 28.04 13.62
N VAL A 84 2.35 27.34 13.62
CA VAL A 84 1.07 27.85 14.14
C VAL A 84 0.85 27.46 15.63
N GLY A 85 1.78 26.73 16.25
CA GLY A 85 1.66 26.20 17.62
C GLY A 85 2.22 27.08 18.76
N GLY A 86 2.43 28.39 18.56
CA GLY A 86 3.02 29.30 19.54
C GLY A 86 2.05 30.36 20.10
N SER A 87 1.53 30.11 21.30
CA SER A 87 0.95 31.05 22.29
C SER A 87 -0.03 32.15 21.82
N HIS A 88 -1.32 32.00 22.15
CA HIS A 88 -2.13 32.95 22.95
C HIS A 88 -3.49 32.31 23.31
N THR A 89 -3.84 32.31 24.60
CA THR A 89 -5.19 32.10 25.16
C THR A 89 -5.39 33.14 26.28
N PRO A 90 -6.61 33.54 26.70
CA PRO A 90 -7.95 33.05 26.32
C PRO A 90 -9.04 34.14 26.11
N ASN A 91 -10.29 33.67 25.90
CA ASN A 91 -11.60 34.33 25.99
C ASN A 91 -12.21 34.99 24.75
N ALA A 92 -13.16 34.30 24.11
CA ALA A 92 -14.60 34.55 24.30
C ALA A 92 -15.45 33.82 23.22
N ALA A 93 -16.52 33.17 23.69
CA ALA A 93 -17.76 32.85 22.99
C ALA A 93 -17.76 31.89 21.78
N GLY A 94 -18.55 30.81 21.91
CA GLY A 94 -19.12 30.06 20.79
C GLY A 94 -18.65 28.61 20.69
N GLU A 95 -19.14 27.73 21.57
CA GLU A 95 -19.01 26.29 21.41
C GLU A 95 -19.75 25.79 20.16
N GLY A 96 -19.03 25.74 19.04
CA GLY A 96 -19.35 24.92 17.89
C GLY A 96 -18.28 23.84 17.71
N LYS A 97 -18.22 22.84 18.60
CA LYS A 97 -17.33 21.68 18.43
C LYS A 97 -17.75 20.89 17.19
N SER A 98 -17.20 21.26 16.04
CA SER A 98 -17.09 20.41 14.86
C SER A 98 -16.23 19.20 15.21
N LYS A 99 -16.86 18.16 15.78
CA LYS A 99 -16.29 16.83 15.89
C LYS A 99 -15.89 16.40 14.47
N THR A 100 -14.59 16.29 14.21
CA THR A 100 -14.06 15.66 13.00
C THR A 100 -14.64 14.25 12.95
N LYS A 101 -15.72 14.06 12.18
CA LYS A 101 -16.37 12.76 12.01
C LYS A 101 -15.32 11.85 11.38
N LYS A 102 -14.83 10.84 12.13
CA LYS A 102 -14.04 9.73 11.57
C LYS A 102 -14.77 9.27 10.31
N LYS A 103 -14.16 9.49 9.14
CA LYS A 103 -14.73 9.15 7.84
C LYS A 103 -15.03 7.65 7.90
N LYS A 104 -16.31 7.25 7.89
CA LYS A 104 -16.71 5.84 7.85
C LYS A 104 -16.01 5.22 6.65
N GLN A 105 -15.22 4.16 6.85
CA GLN A 105 -14.56 3.44 5.76
C GLN A 105 -15.60 3.04 4.72
N THR A 106 -15.25 3.20 3.45
CA THR A 106 -16.10 2.72 2.36
C THR A 106 -16.15 1.18 2.38
N LYS A 107 -17.19 0.58 1.80
CA LYS A 107 -17.30 -0.89 1.68
C LYS A 107 -16.04 -1.48 1.01
N ALA A 108 -15.55 -0.84 -0.04
CA ALA A 108 -14.32 -1.23 -0.73
C ALA A 108 -13.07 -1.16 0.16
N GLN A 109 -12.93 -0.10 0.97
CA GLN A 109 -11.81 0.00 1.93
C GLN A 109 -11.87 -1.08 3.01
N LYS A 110 -13.08 -1.40 3.47
CA LYS A 110 -13.31 -2.48 4.44
C LYS A 110 -12.93 -3.83 3.85
N ALA A 111 -13.40 -4.14 2.63
CA ALA A 111 -13.08 -5.37 1.93
C ALA A 111 -11.57 -5.53 1.67
N ASN A 112 -10.88 -4.48 1.22
CA ASN A 112 -9.43 -4.55 1.03
C ASN A 112 -8.68 -4.81 2.34
N LYS A 113 -9.13 -4.16 3.43
CA LYS A 113 -8.55 -4.38 4.76
C LYS A 113 -8.80 -5.79 5.27
N GLU A 114 -9.97 -6.37 4.99
CA GLU A 114 -10.28 -7.76 5.34
C GLU A 114 -9.43 -8.76 4.56
N ILE A 115 -9.29 -8.57 3.24
CA ILE A 115 -8.40 -9.39 2.40
C ILE A 115 -6.96 -9.33 2.93
N GLN A 116 -6.44 -8.12 3.18
CA GLN A 116 -5.08 -7.95 3.68
C GLN A 116 -4.90 -8.60 5.06
N LYS A 117 -5.87 -8.43 5.96
CA LYS A 117 -5.81 -9.02 7.30
C LYS A 117 -5.72 -10.55 7.24
N ILE A 118 -6.43 -11.18 6.30
CA ILE A 118 -6.36 -12.64 6.13
C ILE A 118 -4.99 -13.04 5.59
N LEU A 119 -4.47 -12.32 4.59
CA LEU A 119 -3.12 -12.55 4.07
C LEU A 119 -2.07 -12.44 5.17
N ASP A 120 -2.05 -11.32 5.90
CA ASP A 120 -1.10 -11.07 7.00
C ASP A 120 -1.19 -12.18 8.05
N PHE A 121 -2.41 -12.59 8.42
CA PHE A 121 -2.60 -13.65 9.41
C PHE A 121 -2.02 -14.99 8.95
N VAL A 122 -2.25 -15.37 7.69
CA VAL A 122 -1.69 -16.60 7.12
C VAL A 122 -0.16 -16.53 7.07
N GLU A 123 0.38 -15.42 6.57
CA GLU A 123 1.83 -15.20 6.45
C GLU A 123 2.55 -15.18 7.80
N GLU A 124 1.97 -14.52 8.81
CA GLU A 124 2.61 -14.39 10.13
C GLU A 124 2.42 -15.63 11.00
N THR A 125 1.29 -16.34 10.84
CA THR A 125 0.91 -17.42 11.75
C THR A 125 1.16 -18.79 11.14
N TYR A 126 0.62 -19.06 9.96
CA TYR A 126 0.57 -20.42 9.42
C TYR A 126 1.79 -20.76 8.58
N VAL A 127 2.30 -19.83 7.76
CA VAL A 127 3.50 -20.09 6.94
C VAL A 127 4.70 -20.54 7.79
N PRO A 128 5.07 -19.85 8.89
CA PRO A 128 6.21 -20.26 9.70
C PRO A 128 5.98 -21.59 10.43
N GLN A 129 4.73 -21.86 10.82
CA GLN A 129 4.38 -23.15 11.46
C GLN A 129 4.44 -24.31 10.46
N ILE A 130 4.03 -24.08 9.21
CA ILE A 130 4.14 -25.06 8.12
C ILE A 130 5.61 -25.31 7.80
N ASP A 131 6.43 -24.27 7.70
CA ASP A 131 7.86 -24.41 7.46
C ASP A 131 8.53 -25.20 8.59
N SER A 132 8.25 -24.84 9.85
CA SER A 132 8.73 -25.59 11.00
C SER A 132 8.26 -27.05 11.02
N TYR A 133 7.02 -27.33 10.61
CA TYR A 133 6.50 -28.68 10.48
C TYR A 133 7.25 -29.50 9.43
N ILE A 134 7.54 -28.90 8.27
CA ILE A 134 8.29 -29.53 7.18
C ILE A 134 9.74 -29.79 7.61
N GLU A 135 10.39 -28.81 8.24
CA GLU A 135 11.79 -28.91 8.68
C GLU A 135 11.98 -29.98 9.76
N ASN A 136 11.07 -30.05 10.73
CA ASN A 136 11.15 -30.98 11.87
C ASN A 136 10.34 -32.25 11.63
N TYR A 137 9.93 -32.54 10.38
CA TYR A 137 9.02 -33.65 10.08
C TYR A 137 9.57 -35.02 10.52
N ALA A 138 10.87 -35.24 10.31
CA ALA A 138 11.55 -36.49 10.64
C ALA A 138 11.61 -36.77 12.15
N ASP A 139 11.52 -35.73 12.98
CA ASP A 139 11.57 -35.84 14.44
C ASP A 139 10.18 -36.05 15.07
N LEU A 140 9.11 -35.94 14.27
CA LEU A 140 7.74 -36.12 14.73
C LEU A 140 7.31 -37.59 14.69
N SER A 141 6.45 -37.98 15.63
CA SER A 141 5.77 -39.27 15.58
C SER A 141 4.80 -39.31 14.40
N GLU A 142 4.50 -40.50 13.86
CA GLU A 142 3.53 -40.66 12.75
C GLU A 142 2.15 -40.07 13.10
N GLU A 143 1.74 -40.16 14.37
CA GLU A 143 0.50 -39.57 14.87
C GLU A 143 0.55 -38.03 14.83
N ASP A 144 1.64 -37.43 15.31
CA ASP A 144 1.84 -35.98 15.25
C ASP A 144 1.97 -35.46 13.82
N GLN A 145 2.59 -36.24 12.93
CA GLN A 145 2.71 -35.91 11.51
C GLN A 145 1.33 -35.80 10.86
N ALA A 146 0.48 -36.80 11.05
CA ALA A 146 -0.87 -36.83 10.51
C ALA A 146 -1.77 -35.76 11.14
N TYR A 147 -1.67 -35.56 12.46
CA TYR A 147 -2.42 -34.54 13.18
C TYR A 147 -2.08 -33.13 12.69
N LYS A 148 -0.79 -32.79 12.62
CA LYS A 148 -0.34 -31.45 12.20
C LYS A 148 -0.67 -31.18 10.74
N TYR A 149 -0.51 -32.15 9.86
CA TYR A 149 -0.94 -32.00 8.46
C TYR A 149 -2.43 -31.62 8.38
N LYS A 150 -3.29 -32.41 9.04
CA LYS A 150 -4.74 -32.19 9.00
C LYS A 150 -5.11 -30.85 9.62
N TYR A 151 -4.45 -30.48 10.71
CA TYR A 151 -4.62 -29.18 11.35
C TYR A 151 -4.33 -28.03 10.37
N PHE A 152 -3.19 -28.04 9.66
CA PHE A 152 -2.86 -26.99 8.71
C PHE A 152 -3.81 -26.98 7.51
N GLU A 153 -4.19 -28.14 6.99
CA GLU A 153 -5.17 -28.26 5.91
C GLU A 153 -6.50 -27.60 6.28
N GLU A 154 -7.05 -27.94 7.46
CA GLU A 154 -8.30 -27.37 7.97
C GLU A 154 -8.19 -25.86 8.21
N MET A 155 -7.05 -25.39 8.70
CA MET A 155 -6.85 -23.96 8.99
C MET A 155 -6.71 -23.12 7.74
N LEU A 156 -5.94 -23.57 6.76
CA LEU A 156 -5.85 -22.90 5.46
C LEU A 156 -7.21 -22.91 4.73
N LEU A 157 -7.97 -24.01 4.82
CA LEU A 157 -9.31 -24.10 4.25
C LEU A 157 -10.27 -23.09 4.91
N LYS A 158 -10.19 -22.91 6.23
CA LYS A 158 -11.00 -21.91 6.94
C LYS A 158 -10.72 -20.50 6.46
N GLU A 159 -9.46 -20.15 6.22
CA GLU A 159 -9.11 -18.82 5.70
C GLU A 159 -9.54 -18.61 4.24
N LEU A 160 -9.54 -19.66 3.41
CA LEU A 160 -10.16 -19.60 2.08
C LEU A 160 -11.66 -19.29 2.17
N MET A 161 -12.39 -19.96 3.06
CA MET A 161 -13.81 -19.68 3.27
C MET A 161 -14.04 -18.24 3.77
N ASN A 162 -13.15 -17.72 4.63
CA ASN A 162 -13.20 -16.33 5.07
C ASN A 162 -13.00 -15.35 3.91
N LEU A 163 -12.06 -15.62 3.00
CA LEU A 163 -11.82 -14.80 1.81
C LEU A 163 -13.01 -14.77 0.86
N ASP A 164 -13.64 -15.92 0.62
CA ASP A 164 -14.80 -16.02 -0.26
C ASP A 164 -16.00 -15.21 0.24
N ASN A 165 -16.14 -15.10 1.57
CA ASN A 165 -17.17 -14.29 2.21
C ASN A 165 -16.94 -12.77 2.09
N VAL A 166 -15.77 -12.31 1.65
CA VAL A 166 -15.50 -10.87 1.52
C VAL A 166 -16.26 -10.29 0.31
N ASP A 167 -17.17 -9.35 0.58
CA ASP A 167 -17.92 -8.62 -0.44
C ASP A 167 -17.05 -7.58 -1.15
N VAL A 168 -16.64 -7.90 -2.37
CA VAL A 168 -15.84 -7.04 -3.25
C VAL A 168 -16.64 -5.95 -3.96
N ALA A 169 -17.95 -5.84 -3.72
CA ALA A 169 -18.84 -4.76 -4.17
C ALA A 169 -18.71 -4.39 -5.67
N GLY A 170 -18.41 -5.38 -6.52
CA GLY A 170 -18.23 -5.16 -7.96
C GLY A 170 -16.90 -4.55 -8.38
N ASN A 171 -15.93 -4.35 -7.47
CA ASN A 171 -14.61 -3.80 -7.78
C ASN A 171 -13.65 -4.88 -8.32
N ASP A 172 -13.18 -4.70 -9.55
CA ASP A 172 -12.28 -5.65 -10.22
C ASP A 172 -10.90 -5.75 -9.57
N VAL A 173 -10.36 -4.65 -9.06
CA VAL A 173 -9.07 -4.65 -8.35
C VAL A 173 -9.18 -5.49 -7.07
N LEU A 174 -10.28 -5.36 -6.33
CA LEU A 174 -10.50 -6.16 -5.12
C LEU A 174 -10.75 -7.64 -5.43
N ARG A 175 -11.42 -7.95 -6.56
CA ARG A 175 -11.54 -9.33 -7.04
C ARG A 175 -10.17 -9.94 -7.33
N GLU A 176 -9.33 -9.23 -8.07
CA GLU A 176 -7.99 -9.71 -8.41
C GLU A 176 -7.10 -9.84 -7.17
N ASN A 177 -7.17 -8.90 -6.23
CA ASN A 177 -6.45 -9.02 -4.95
C ASN A 177 -6.92 -10.25 -4.16
N ARG A 178 -8.23 -10.45 -4.00
CA ARG A 178 -8.78 -11.65 -3.34
C ARG A 178 -8.30 -12.93 -4.03
N LYS A 179 -8.29 -12.96 -5.36
CA LYS A 179 -7.83 -14.11 -6.15
C LYS A 179 -6.34 -14.39 -5.95
N LYS A 180 -5.50 -13.36 -5.84
CA LYS A 180 -4.08 -13.52 -5.52
C LYS A 180 -3.88 -14.16 -4.15
N VAL A 181 -4.60 -13.70 -3.13
CA VAL A 181 -4.51 -14.27 -1.78
C VAL A 181 -5.04 -15.71 -1.75
N ILE A 182 -6.13 -16.01 -2.47
CA ILE A 182 -6.62 -17.39 -2.61
C ILE A 182 -5.55 -18.30 -3.21
N ARG A 183 -4.89 -17.87 -4.29
CA ARG A 183 -3.79 -18.64 -4.91
C ARG A 183 -2.63 -18.85 -3.95
N PHE A 184 -2.25 -17.82 -3.20
CA PHE A 184 -1.20 -17.93 -2.19
C PHE A 184 -1.49 -19.01 -1.16
N ILE A 185 -2.71 -19.04 -0.60
CA ILE A 185 -3.12 -20.08 0.35
C ILE A 185 -3.14 -21.47 -0.31
N GLN A 186 -3.66 -21.56 -1.53
CA GLN A 186 -3.72 -22.82 -2.30
C GLN A 186 -2.33 -23.37 -2.63
N ASP A 187 -1.35 -22.50 -2.91
CA ASP A 187 0.03 -22.92 -3.16
C ASP A 187 0.66 -23.55 -1.91
N HIS A 188 0.36 -23.03 -0.71
CA HIS A 188 0.77 -23.65 0.55
C HIS A 188 0.07 -24.98 0.83
N GLN A 189 -1.23 -25.10 0.56
CA GLN A 189 -1.94 -26.39 0.64
C GLN A 189 -1.32 -27.42 -0.32
N LYS A 190 -1.07 -27.02 -1.56
CA LYS A 190 -0.44 -27.89 -2.56
C LYS A 190 0.96 -28.32 -2.15
N ARG A 191 1.75 -27.42 -1.54
CA ARG A 191 3.08 -27.74 -1.01
C ARG A 191 2.99 -28.79 0.10
N LEU A 192 2.04 -28.64 1.04
CA LEU A 192 1.78 -29.64 2.08
C LEU A 192 1.35 -30.99 1.49
N ASP A 193 0.46 -30.99 0.49
CA ASP A 193 -0.03 -32.21 -0.15
C ASP A 193 1.06 -32.96 -0.91
N ILE A 194 1.94 -32.24 -1.60
CA ILE A 194 3.09 -32.84 -2.29
C ILE A 194 4.04 -33.43 -1.25
N PHE A 195 4.39 -32.65 -0.22
CA PHE A 195 5.28 -33.10 0.83
C PHE A 195 4.78 -34.37 1.54
N ARG A 196 3.48 -34.45 1.86
CA ARG A 196 2.85 -35.63 2.47
C ARG A 196 2.79 -36.84 1.52
N LYS A 197 2.80 -36.65 0.20
CA LYS A 197 2.84 -37.77 -0.75
C LYS A 197 4.24 -38.35 -0.90
N GLU A 198 5.26 -37.55 -0.63
CA GLU A 198 6.66 -37.91 -0.80
C GLU A 198 7.29 -38.51 0.47
N ASN A 199 6.65 -38.36 1.63
CA ASN A 199 7.11 -38.84 2.94
C ASN A 199 6.00 -39.64 3.64
#